data_AF-A0A1V9B287-F1
#
_entry.id   AF-A0A1V9B287-F1
#
_cell.length_a   1.000
_cell.length_b   1.000
_cell.length_c   1.000
_cell.angle_alpha   90.00
_cell.angle_beta   90.00
_cell.angle_gamma   90.00
#
_symmetry.space_group_name_H-M   'P 1'
#
loop_
_entity.id
_entity.type
_entity.pdbx_description
1 polymer ?
#
loop_
_entity_poly.entity_id
_entity_poly.type
_entity_poly.pdbx_seq_one_letter_code
_entity_poly.pdbx_strand_id
1 'polypeptide(L)'
;MSVQIRAIYESSYLNIISTIFKDLGLPQLIDHLVPVDPQCQTRASDVVCLLTLDILSGRQALVHLEQWAHDIDWPKLIRPGLSPSWFNDDAIARHLDRLYDANIHAVLSTCLVQMYKKEGIPLRVFHADTTD
;
A
#
# COMPACT_ATOMS: atom_id res chain seq x y z
N MET A 1 2.67 -15.53 34.39
CA MET A 1 2.33 -15.17 33.00
C MET A 1 3.62 -14.72 32.33
N SER A 2 4.17 -15.51 31.40
CA SER A 2 5.44 -15.20 30.73
C SER A 2 5.16 -14.38 29.47
N VAL A 3 5.65 -13.14 29.39
CA VAL A 3 5.62 -12.35 28.16
C VAL A 3 6.75 -12.84 27.25
N GLN A 4 6.43 -13.26 26.03
CA GLN A 4 7.41 -13.60 25.00
C GLN A 4 7.45 -12.48 23.94
N ILE A 5 8.62 -11.85 23.77
CA ILE A 5 8.86 -10.86 22.72
C ILE A 5 9.10 -11.62 21.41
N ARG A 6 8.23 -11.42 20.41
CA ARG A 6 8.32 -12.11 19.11
C ARG A 6 9.32 -11.45 18.15
N ALA A 7 9.37 -10.12 18.14
CA ALA A 7 10.27 -9.32 17.33
C ALA A 7 10.34 -7.88 17.89
N ILE A 8 11.40 -7.15 17.52
CA ILE A 8 11.59 -5.74 17.85
C ILE A 8 11.82 -5.00 16.53
N TYR A 9 11.05 -3.95 16.29
CA TYR A 9 11.15 -3.12 15.09
C TYR A 9 11.30 -1.65 15.48
N GLU A 10 11.93 -0.87 14.62
CA GLU A 10 11.99 0.58 14.79
C GLU A 10 10.60 1.18 14.63
N SER A 11 10.19 2.02 15.58
CA SER A 11 8.98 2.83 15.44
C SER A 11 9.29 4.12 14.71
N SER A 12 9.29 4.09 13.38
CA SER A 12 9.57 5.26 12.53
C SER A 12 8.30 5.99 12.08
N TYR A 13 8.48 7.08 11.30
CA TYR A 13 7.41 7.84 10.64
C TYR A 13 6.54 6.98 9.72
N LEU A 14 7.03 5.83 9.25
CA LEU A 14 6.27 4.88 8.44
C LEU A 14 5.00 4.38 9.14
N ASN A 15 4.98 4.33 10.48
CA ASN A 15 3.78 4.00 11.25
C ASN A 15 2.67 5.06 11.05
N ILE A 16 3.03 6.33 11.01
CA ILE A 16 2.08 7.44 10.80
C ILE A 16 1.54 7.36 9.37
N ILE A 17 2.42 7.18 8.38
CA ILE A 17 2.03 7.03 6.97
C ILE A 17 1.08 5.85 6.78
N SER A 18 1.42 4.68 7.33
CA SER A 18 0.57 3.49 7.31
C SER A 18 -0.80 3.75 7.94
N THR A 19 -0.81 4.43 9.09
CA THR A 19 -2.06 4.77 9.80
C THR A 19 -2.91 5.69 8.95
N ILE A 20 -2.34 6.76 8.38
CA ILE A 20 -3.05 7.66 7.46
C ILE A 20 -3.59 6.90 6.25
N PHE A 21 -2.80 6.02 5.63
CA PHE A 21 -3.23 5.22 4.48
C PHE A 21 -4.49 4.38 4.79
N LYS A 22 -4.51 3.75 5.97
CA LYS A 22 -5.66 2.96 6.47
C LYS A 22 -6.82 3.85 6.87
N ASP A 23 -6.53 4.93 7.58
CA ASP A 23 -7.50 5.92 8.06
C ASP A 23 -8.11 6.70 6.92
N LEU A 24 -7.55 6.70 5.72
CA LEU A 24 -8.18 7.21 4.49
C LEU A 24 -9.13 6.18 3.85
N GLY A 25 -9.07 4.92 4.27
CA GLY A 25 -9.85 3.81 3.71
C GLY A 25 -9.35 3.39 2.32
N LEU A 26 -8.10 3.71 1.98
CA LEU A 26 -7.50 3.38 0.70
C LEU A 26 -7.38 1.86 0.47
N PRO A 27 -7.03 1.02 1.47
CA PRO A 27 -6.92 -0.41 1.22
C PRO A 27 -8.22 -1.03 0.70
N GLN A 28 -9.34 -0.74 1.35
CA GLN A 28 -10.65 -1.27 0.98
C GLN A 28 -11.10 -0.74 -0.38
N LEU A 29 -10.81 0.52 -0.68
CA LEU A 29 -11.14 1.13 -1.96
C LEU A 29 -10.32 0.51 -3.10
N ILE A 30 -9.01 0.36 -2.92
CA ILE A 30 -8.13 -0.24 -3.93
C ILE A 30 -8.52 -1.70 -4.16
N ASP A 31 -8.76 -2.48 -3.10
CA ASP A 31 -9.19 -3.88 -3.24
C ASP A 31 -10.57 -4.03 -3.90
N HIS A 32 -11.43 -3.00 -3.82
CA HIS A 32 -12.71 -2.97 -4.52
C HIS A 32 -12.54 -2.67 -6.02
N LEU A 33 -11.66 -1.74 -6.36
CA LEU A 33 -11.38 -1.33 -7.75
C LEU A 33 -10.49 -2.34 -8.49
N VAL A 34 -9.63 -3.05 -7.76
CA VAL A 34 -8.75 -4.10 -8.27
C VAL A 34 -9.04 -5.39 -7.50
N PRO A 35 -10.12 -6.12 -7.87
CA PRO A 35 -10.59 -7.27 -7.13
C PRO A 35 -9.52 -8.33 -6.96
N VAL A 36 -9.46 -8.96 -5.78
CA VAL A 36 -8.46 -9.97 -5.43
C VAL A 36 -8.41 -11.08 -6.47
N ASP A 37 -7.22 -11.36 -6.98
CA ASP A 37 -6.94 -12.51 -7.82
C ASP A 37 -6.59 -13.72 -6.93
N PRO A 38 -7.32 -14.85 -7.03
CA PRO A 38 -7.02 -16.07 -6.27
C PRO A 38 -5.59 -16.62 -6.47
N GLN A 39 -4.93 -16.27 -7.57
CA GLN A 39 -3.54 -16.65 -7.85
C GLN A 39 -2.52 -15.78 -7.09
N CYS A 40 -2.97 -14.70 -6.45
CA CYS A 40 -2.14 -13.81 -5.65
C CYS A 40 -2.33 -14.08 -4.15
N GLN A 41 -1.22 -14.21 -3.41
CA GLN A 41 -1.25 -14.30 -1.94
C GLN A 41 -1.50 -12.93 -1.28
N THR A 42 -1.07 -11.88 -1.98
CA THR A 42 -1.23 -10.47 -1.62
C THR A 42 -2.40 -9.85 -2.39
N ARG A 43 -2.90 -8.73 -1.89
CA ARG A 43 -3.88 -7.88 -2.58
C ARG A 43 -3.19 -6.69 -3.24
N ALA A 44 -3.89 -6.02 -4.13
CA ALA A 44 -3.37 -4.80 -4.77
C ALA A 44 -3.07 -3.73 -3.71
N SER A 45 -3.94 -3.56 -2.71
CA SER A 45 -3.69 -2.61 -1.62
C SER A 45 -2.46 -2.95 -0.77
N ASP A 46 -2.12 -4.23 -0.61
CA ASP A 46 -0.94 -4.65 0.14
C ASP A 46 0.33 -4.16 -0.57
N VAL A 47 0.40 -4.35 -1.89
CA VAL A 47 1.53 -3.90 -2.71
C VAL A 47 1.61 -2.39 -2.79
N VAL A 48 0.48 -1.69 -3.01
CA VAL A 48 0.48 -0.22 -3.04
C VAL A 48 0.95 0.37 -1.69
N CYS A 49 0.50 -0.19 -0.57
CA CYS A 49 0.95 0.22 0.75
C CYS A 49 2.45 -0.04 0.93
N LEU A 50 2.95 -1.23 0.57
CA LEU A 50 4.38 -1.55 0.63
C LEU A 50 5.22 -0.55 -0.18
N LEU A 51 4.86 -0.31 -1.44
CA LEU A 51 5.57 0.61 -2.34
C LEU A 51 5.54 2.05 -1.80
N THR A 52 4.41 2.49 -1.26
CA THR A 52 4.28 3.82 -0.64
C THR A 52 5.24 3.97 0.53
N LEU A 53 5.32 2.95 1.39
CA LEU A 53 6.22 2.95 2.54
C LEU A 53 7.70 2.87 2.10
N ASP A 54 8.03 2.09 1.06
CA ASP A 54 9.39 1.97 0.53
C ASP A 54 9.88 3.31 -0.03
N ILE A 55 9.08 3.95 -0.89
CA ILE A 55 9.39 5.27 -1.48
C ILE A 55 9.58 6.31 -0.37
N LEU A 56 8.68 6.34 0.61
CA LEU A 56 8.74 7.31 1.71
C LEU A 56 9.82 6.99 2.73
N SER A 57 10.39 5.78 2.73
CA SER A 57 11.55 5.42 3.55
C SER A 57 12.87 6.04 3.05
N GLY A 58 12.86 6.70 1.89
CA GLY A 58 14.04 7.30 1.26
C GLY A 58 14.83 6.32 0.39
N ARG A 59 14.32 5.10 0.17
CA ARG A 59 14.91 4.13 -0.77
C ARG A 59 14.61 4.58 -2.21
N GLN A 60 15.65 4.64 -3.04
CA GLN A 60 15.54 5.17 -4.41
C GLN A 60 15.15 4.13 -5.46
N ALA A 61 15.32 2.84 -5.17
CA ALA A 61 15.04 1.76 -6.11
C ALA A 61 14.01 0.80 -5.53
N LEU A 62 12.90 0.61 -6.26
CA LEU A 62 11.83 -0.35 -5.97
C LEU A 62 12.28 -1.79 -6.27
N VAL A 63 13.40 -2.20 -5.68
CA VAL A 63 14.02 -3.51 -5.86
C VAL A 63 14.28 -4.13 -4.50
N HIS A 64 14.33 -5.47 -4.47
CA HIS A 64 14.58 -6.23 -3.25
C HIS A 64 13.53 -5.95 -2.15
N LEU A 65 12.28 -5.76 -2.58
CA LEU A 65 11.18 -5.39 -1.69
C LEU A 65 10.78 -6.54 -0.76
N GLU A 66 10.96 -7.79 -1.19
CA GLU A 66 10.87 -8.96 -0.31
C GLU A 66 11.88 -8.88 0.84
N GLN A 67 13.16 -8.60 0.55
CA GLN A 67 14.19 -8.47 1.58
C GLN A 67 13.85 -7.32 2.53
N TRP A 68 13.43 -6.18 2.00
CA TRP A 68 13.05 -5.04 2.82
C TRP A 68 11.80 -5.31 3.68
N ALA A 69 10.84 -6.10 3.18
CA ALA A 69 9.66 -6.51 3.94
C ALA A 69 10.02 -7.37 5.17
N HIS A 70 11.19 -8.01 5.21
CA HIS A 70 11.68 -8.71 6.41
C HIS A 70 12.16 -7.75 7.51
N ASP A 71 12.56 -6.54 7.15
CA ASP A 71 13.17 -5.57 8.07
C ASP A 71 12.14 -4.65 8.76
N ILE A 72 10.89 -4.67 8.30
CA ILE A 72 9.81 -3.81 8.80
C ILE A 72 8.72 -4.59 9.53
N ASP A 73 7.99 -3.90 10.42
CA ASP A 73 6.81 -4.45 11.12
C ASP A 73 5.60 -4.52 10.16
N TRP A 74 5.70 -5.32 9.10
CA TRP A 74 4.64 -5.43 8.09
C TRP A 74 3.26 -5.84 8.67
N PRO A 75 3.12 -6.66 9.75
CA PRO A 75 1.80 -6.98 10.28
C PRO A 75 1.09 -5.73 10.80
N LYS A 76 1.86 -4.81 11.39
CA LYS A 76 1.37 -3.53 11.88
C LYS A 76 1.24 -2.51 10.75
N LEU A 77 2.20 -2.45 9.82
CA LEU A 77 2.26 -1.42 8.78
C LEU A 77 1.28 -1.69 7.63
N ILE A 78 1.05 -2.95 7.25
CA ILE A 78 0.17 -3.29 6.14
C ILE A 78 -1.11 -3.93 6.69
N ARG A 79 -1.06 -5.21 7.04
CA ARG A 79 -2.15 -5.93 7.71
C ARG A 79 -1.63 -7.26 8.27
N PRO A 80 -2.30 -7.88 9.25
CA PRO A 80 -1.92 -9.20 9.74
C PRO A 80 -2.07 -10.30 8.68
N GLY A 81 -1.28 -11.37 8.83
CA GLY A 81 -1.40 -12.60 8.05
C GLY A 81 -0.71 -12.59 6.68
N LEU A 82 0.10 -11.59 6.36
CA LEU A 82 1.00 -11.62 5.21
C LEU A 82 2.28 -12.43 5.52
N SER A 83 3.11 -12.62 4.49
CA SER A 83 4.47 -13.10 4.64
C SER A 83 5.37 -12.19 3.79
N PRO A 84 6.57 -11.80 4.25
CA PRO A 84 7.52 -11.04 3.44
C PRO A 84 7.79 -11.71 2.09
N SER A 85 7.86 -13.06 2.06
CA SER A 85 8.07 -13.85 0.84
C SER A 85 6.98 -13.74 -0.23
N TRP A 86 5.85 -13.13 0.10
CA TRP A 86 4.77 -12.85 -0.86
C TRP A 86 4.98 -11.53 -1.63
N PHE A 87 6.04 -10.78 -1.30
CA PHE A 87 6.42 -9.53 -1.94
C PHE A 87 7.66 -9.67 -2.84
N ASN A 88 7.82 -10.84 -3.47
CA ASN A 88 8.83 -11.02 -4.51
C ASN A 88 8.50 -10.21 -5.77
N ASP A 89 9.50 -9.99 -6.62
CA ASP A 89 9.38 -9.14 -7.80
C ASP A 89 8.27 -9.59 -8.77
N ASP A 90 8.05 -10.90 -8.92
CA ASP A 90 6.95 -11.45 -9.74
C ASP A 90 5.57 -11.08 -9.18
N ALA A 91 5.38 -11.25 -7.87
CA ALA A 91 4.13 -10.89 -7.22
C ALA A 91 3.85 -9.38 -7.35
N ILE A 92 4.88 -8.56 -7.18
CA ILE A 92 4.77 -7.10 -7.31
C ILE A 92 4.43 -6.73 -8.75
N ALA A 93 5.14 -7.27 -9.74
CA ALA A 93 4.88 -7.03 -11.17
C ALA A 93 3.44 -7.38 -11.55
N ARG A 94 2.94 -8.54 -11.11
CA ARG A 94 1.54 -8.94 -11.36
C ARG A 94 0.52 -7.97 -10.78
N HIS A 95 0.78 -7.38 -9.62
CA HIS A 95 -0.12 -6.35 -9.07
C HIS A 95 -0.02 -5.02 -9.82
N LEU A 96 1.17 -4.65 -10.32
CA LEU A 96 1.33 -3.48 -11.18
C LEU A 96 0.58 -3.66 -12.51
N ASP A 97 0.65 -4.84 -13.13
CA ASP A 97 -0.13 -5.16 -14.33
C ASP A 97 -1.63 -5.08 -14.06
N ARG A 98 -2.09 -5.65 -12.93
CA ARG A 98 -3.51 -5.61 -12.55
C ARG A 98 -4.01 -4.19 -12.25
N LEU A 99 -3.16 -3.34 -11.67
CA LEU A 99 -3.44 -1.93 -11.48
C LEU A 99 -3.57 -1.18 -12.81
N TYR A 100 -2.70 -1.50 -13.77
CA TYR A 100 -2.78 -0.95 -15.13
C TYR A 100 -4.06 -1.40 -15.84
N ASP A 101 -4.37 -2.70 -15.83
CA ASP A 101 -5.58 -3.28 -16.43
C ASP A 101 -6.87 -2.72 -15.81
N ALA A 102 -6.84 -2.36 -14.53
CA ALA A 102 -7.95 -1.71 -13.84
C ALA A 102 -8.10 -0.21 -14.14
N ASN A 103 -7.36 0.31 -15.13
CA ASN A 103 -7.20 1.73 -15.44
C ASN A 103 -6.65 2.51 -14.23
N ILE A 104 -5.31 2.51 -14.11
CA ILE A 104 -4.59 3.15 -13.00
C ILE A 104 -5.01 4.62 -12.77
N HIS A 105 -5.33 5.38 -13.82
CA HIS A 105 -5.78 6.77 -13.69
C HIS A 105 -7.14 6.86 -13.00
N ALA A 106 -8.05 5.93 -13.29
CA ALA A 106 -9.33 5.84 -12.60
C ALA A 106 -9.16 5.41 -11.14
N VAL A 107 -8.26 4.45 -10.87
CA VAL A 107 -7.93 4.02 -9.50
C VAL A 107 -7.38 5.19 -8.68
N LEU A 108 -6.39 5.91 -9.23
CA LEU A 108 -5.77 7.07 -8.59
C LEU A 108 -6.80 8.19 -8.36
N SER A 109 -7.55 8.56 -9.39
CA SER A 109 -8.57 9.62 -9.28
C SER A 109 -9.61 9.30 -8.22
N THR A 110 -10.05 8.04 -8.14
CA THR A 110 -11.01 7.59 -7.12
C THR A 110 -10.41 7.66 -5.72
N CYS A 111 -9.13 7.27 -5.56
CA CYS A 111 -8.41 7.42 -4.29
C CYS A 111 -8.31 8.89 -3.88
N LEU A 112 -7.95 9.79 -4.79
CA LEU A 112 -7.85 11.22 -4.48
C LEU A 112 -9.22 11.80 -4.09
N VAL A 113 -10.29 11.47 -4.82
CA VAL A 113 -11.65 11.90 -4.47
C VAL A 113 -12.05 11.39 -3.08
N GLN A 114 -11.69 10.15 -2.74
CA GLN A 114 -11.91 9.59 -1.41
C GLN A 114 -11.16 10.40 -0.33
N MET A 115 -9.90 10.75 -0.57
CA MET A 115 -9.10 11.57 0.35
C MET A 115 -9.74 12.95 0.56
N TYR A 116 -10.14 13.63 -0.52
CA TYR A 116 -10.81 14.93 -0.42
C TYR A 116 -12.10 14.84 0.39
N LYS A 117 -12.92 13.82 0.14
CA LYS A 117 -14.16 13.59 0.89
C LYS A 117 -13.90 13.34 2.36
N LYS A 118 -12.91 12.52 2.70
CA LYS A 118 -12.63 12.12 4.08
C LYS A 118 -12.05 13.25 4.91
N GLU A 119 -11.18 14.06 4.28
CA GLU A 119 -10.53 15.21 4.92
C GLU A 119 -11.36 16.51 4.82
N GLY A 120 -12.53 16.47 4.19
CA GLY A 120 -13.38 17.66 4.01
C GLY A 120 -12.76 18.74 3.11
N ILE A 121 -11.84 18.36 2.23
CA ILE A 121 -11.16 19.28 1.31
C ILE A 121 -12.13 19.63 0.16
N PRO A 122 -12.34 20.92 -0.15
CA PRO A 122 -13.21 21.32 -1.26
C PRO A 122 -12.71 20.77 -2.61
N LEU A 123 -13.57 20.07 -3.34
CA LEU A 123 -13.27 19.55 -4.69
C LEU A 123 -12.95 20.65 -5.71
N ARG A 124 -13.24 21.92 -5.41
CA ARG A 124 -12.86 23.07 -6.25
C ARG A 124 -11.33 23.22 -6.39
N VAL A 125 -10.57 22.57 -5.50
CA VAL A 125 -9.09 22.51 -5.52
C VAL A 125 -8.59 21.29 -6.31
N PHE A 126 -9.47 20.39 -6.74
CA PHE A 126 -9.12 19.20 -7.49
C PHE A 126 -8.76 19.55 -8.95
N HIS A 127 -7.48 19.84 -9.20
CA HIS A 127 -6.91 19.93 -10.53
C HIS A 127 -6.18 18.62 -10.84
N ALA A 128 -6.92 17.60 -11.27
CA ALA A 128 -6.32 16.36 -11.76
C ALA A 128 -5.92 16.55 -13.22
N ASP A 129 -4.85 17.30 -13.45
CA ASP A 129 -4.16 17.34 -14.74
C ASP A 129 -3.24 16.11 -14.80
N THR A 130 -3.82 14.95 -15.12
CA THR A 130 -3.05 13.76 -15.48
C THR A 130 -2.94 13.76 -16.99
N THR A 131 -1.84 14.29 -17.53
CA THR A 131 -1.51 14.19 -18.95
C THR A 131 -1.12 12.74 -19.27
N ASP A 132 -1.61 12.26 -20.43
CA ASP A 132 -1.66 10.87 -20.94
C ASP A 132 -0.37 10.04 -20.84
#